data_AF-A0A3B9YJV9-F1
#
_entry.id   AF-A0A3B9YJV9-F1
#
_cell.length_a   1.000
_cell.length_b   1.000
_cell.length_c   1.000
_cell.angle_alpha   90.00
_cell.angle_beta   90.00
_cell.angle_gamma   90.00
#
_symmetry.space_group_name_H-M   'P 1'
#
loop_
_entity.id
_entity.type
_entity.pdbx_description
1 polymer ?
#
loop_
_entity_poly.entity_id
_entity_poly.type
_entity_poly.pdbx_seq_one_letter_code
_entity_poly.pdbx_strand_id
1 'polypeptide(L)'
;MRTLSLDSASFAELALPLLQGGRSIRFAARGSSMAPLIREGDILEVASIEPGRVRLGDVLLCRSEGKLIAHRVVRRGSPMTLKADLGEGFDLVESEEVLGRVERSSRLELGAPLWRWLGLAWCAVPYRFKPSREVPLIRPAVLGDAKALYRALPAGSYEEFLEGLREELAAGVRFLAWTPRGEVVGSATLSSLEGGGQGLFGLWVHPRWRNRGLGERLCLEALSRAGGPVELHVSRRARAAIRLYRRLGFQVFRKSEDELSMFWHRLDVRKFLAASGAEGLPRSDWDEVLAEAGREGVPCLLERRLSRVPEGLVPPAVLKTLKGAVYHNVANGARLGHWAERAAEALAKAGLKTCALKGLAMAEPDLRPMTDADLLAEEAAQGRARDILAPLGFVHQPGRQECYRSPEGDLLEIHYQGDYAFWDMRGMLKRALPCGKPYLLPCHEDMLIFAGLHTVFHKLELKLVWLFDAKALIRDGVDWGRLLSLMDGHPGRPALAHFLESAREECGAEVPEDVLERLREDGWRSRAVEWILGQPPHPWLEPFAAHFLGRDPAVPLRNLSEILWPTGPRLACRVGPGQSVLLWRMGRPFYLLWRVLRALGFILLSSVRGSRPSSPSPTPS
;
A
#
# COMPACT_ATOMS: atom_id res chain seq x y z
N MET A 1 6.10 17.61 48.52
CA MET A 1 6.74 16.48 47.80
C MET A 1 7.68 17.09 46.77
N ARG A 2 9.00 16.87 46.86
CA ARG A 2 9.97 17.41 45.88
C ARG A 2 9.97 16.50 44.65
N THR A 3 9.64 17.03 43.48
CA THR A 3 9.70 16.31 42.20
C THR A 3 11.12 16.38 41.66
N LEU A 4 11.76 15.23 41.48
CA LEU A 4 13.08 15.11 40.85
C LEU A 4 12.89 14.75 39.37
N SER A 5 13.44 15.54 38.45
CA SER A 5 13.46 15.21 37.03
C SER A 5 14.83 14.62 36.69
N LEU A 6 14.83 13.34 36.29
CA LEU A 6 16.02 12.60 35.88
C LEU A 6 15.89 12.19 34.41
N ASP A 7 17.00 12.09 33.69
CA ASP A 7 17.03 11.38 32.41
C ASP A 7 16.86 9.86 32.62
N SER A 8 16.64 9.11 31.54
CA SER A 8 16.36 7.67 31.62
C SER A 8 17.51 6.84 32.18
N ALA A 9 18.76 7.22 31.96
CA ALA A 9 19.93 6.49 32.46
C ALA A 9 20.08 6.73 33.97
N SER A 10 20.05 8.00 34.39
CA SER A 10 20.10 8.42 35.78
C SER A 10 18.94 7.84 36.61
N PHE A 11 17.73 7.76 36.03
CA PHE A 11 16.59 7.13 36.69
C PHE A 11 16.77 5.61 36.83
N ALA A 12 17.34 4.94 35.83
CA ALA A 12 17.59 3.49 35.89
C ALA A 12 18.63 3.11 36.95
N GLU A 13 19.68 3.92 37.09
CA GLU A 13 20.72 3.74 38.11
C GLU A 13 20.18 3.92 39.53
N LEU A 14 19.22 4.83 39.72
CA LEU A 14 18.57 5.03 41.02
C LEU A 14 17.48 4.00 41.32
N ALA A 15 16.69 3.61 40.30
CA ALA A 15 15.58 2.68 40.45
C ALA A 15 16.03 1.24 40.76
N LEU A 16 17.11 0.79 40.12
CA LEU A 16 17.56 -0.60 40.21
C LEU A 16 17.92 -1.03 41.65
N PRO A 17 18.78 -0.31 42.41
CA PRO A 17 19.10 -0.70 43.79
C PRO A 17 17.90 -0.67 44.74
N LEU A 18 16.95 0.26 44.52
CA LEU A 18 15.75 0.38 45.34
C LEU A 18 14.81 -0.82 45.13
N LEU A 19 14.61 -1.22 43.86
CA LEU A 19 13.79 -2.38 43.51
C LEU A 19 14.48 -3.70 43.92
N GLN A 20 15.80 -3.82 43.77
CA GLN A 20 16.57 -4.98 44.27
C GLN A 20 16.51 -5.07 45.81
N GLY A 21 16.49 -3.95 46.51
CA GLY A 21 16.27 -3.88 47.96
C GLY A 21 14.82 -4.12 48.42
N GLY A 22 13.92 -4.55 47.52
CA GLY A 22 12.52 -4.89 47.83
C GLY A 22 11.59 -3.70 48.03
N ARG A 23 12.03 -2.47 47.71
CA ARG A 23 11.19 -1.26 47.82
C ARG A 23 10.38 -1.06 46.55
N SER A 24 9.22 -0.42 46.65
CA SER A 24 8.47 0.06 45.48
C SER A 24 8.89 1.48 45.11
N ILE A 25 8.82 1.79 43.82
CA ILE A 25 9.09 3.14 43.30
C ILE A 25 7.84 3.71 42.63
N ARG A 26 7.69 5.03 42.71
CA ARG A 26 6.63 5.78 42.00
C ARG A 26 7.22 6.84 41.09
N PHE A 27 6.80 6.88 39.84
CA PHE A 27 7.27 7.87 38.87
C PHE A 27 6.20 8.21 37.84
N ALA A 28 6.30 9.39 37.23
CA ALA A 28 5.41 9.80 36.15
C ALA A 28 5.84 9.17 34.81
N ALA A 29 4.94 8.43 34.16
CA ALA A 29 5.16 7.85 32.85
C ALA A 29 5.37 8.95 31.80
N ARG A 30 6.39 8.78 30.95
CA ARG A 30 6.64 9.65 29.79
C ARG A 30 6.46 8.84 28.51
N GLY A 31 5.72 9.40 27.55
CA GLY A 31 5.42 8.77 26.27
C GLY A 31 4.08 8.05 26.19
N SER A 32 3.73 7.60 24.97
CA SER A 32 2.39 7.08 24.64
C SER A 32 2.35 5.58 24.34
N SER A 33 3.44 4.84 24.58
CA SER A 33 3.58 3.44 24.13
C SER A 33 2.58 2.48 24.77
N MET A 34 2.07 2.79 25.95
CA MET A 34 1.09 1.94 26.68
C MET A 34 -0.34 2.52 26.65
N ALA A 35 -0.61 3.50 25.78
CA ALA A 35 -1.95 4.07 25.62
C ALA A 35 -2.92 3.06 24.96
N PRO A 36 -4.21 3.04 25.32
CA PRO A 36 -4.91 4.02 26.17
C PRO A 36 -4.84 3.73 27.68
N LEU A 37 -4.34 2.56 28.09
CA LEU A 37 -4.39 2.07 29.47
C LEU A 37 -3.47 2.89 30.38
N ILE A 38 -2.20 3.03 30.01
CA ILE A 38 -1.24 3.93 30.66
C ILE A 38 -0.98 5.11 29.72
N ARG A 39 -1.15 6.33 30.23
CA ARG A 39 -0.98 7.57 29.47
C ARG A 39 0.21 8.34 30.02
N GLU A 40 0.74 9.21 29.17
CA GLU A 40 1.73 10.18 29.59
C GLU A 40 1.20 11.01 30.77
N GLY A 41 2.04 11.18 31.79
CA GLY A 41 1.68 11.85 33.05
C GLY A 41 1.10 10.94 34.13
N ASP A 42 0.75 9.68 33.83
CA ASP A 42 0.31 8.73 34.85
C ASP A 42 1.40 8.44 35.87
N ILE A 43 1.04 8.35 37.16
CA ILE A 43 1.98 7.89 38.19
C ILE A 43 1.95 6.37 38.21
N LEU A 44 3.06 5.73 37.83
CA LEU A 44 3.24 4.28 37.90
C LEU A 44 3.86 3.89 39.22
N GLU A 45 3.30 2.85 39.84
CA GLU A 45 3.89 2.16 41.00
C GLU A 45 4.49 0.83 40.54
N VAL A 46 5.80 0.68 40.75
CA VAL A 46 6.57 -0.49 40.33
C VAL A 46 7.14 -1.18 41.56
N ALA A 47 6.96 -2.49 41.64
CA ALA A 47 7.49 -3.35 42.69
C ALA A 47 8.45 -4.40 42.11
N SER A 48 9.37 -4.88 42.95
CA SER A 48 10.26 -5.98 42.58
C SER A 48 9.47 -7.25 42.25
N ILE A 49 9.94 -8.02 41.27
CA ILE A 49 9.33 -9.30 40.89
C ILE A 49 10.41 -10.35 40.64
N GLU A 50 10.23 -11.54 41.22
CA GLU A 50 11.06 -12.70 40.90
C GLU A 50 10.79 -13.16 39.45
N PRO A 51 11.82 -13.49 38.65
CA PRO A 51 11.64 -13.94 37.26
C PRO A 51 10.65 -15.11 37.10
N GLY A 52 10.65 -16.06 38.05
CA GLY A 52 9.73 -17.20 38.06
C GLY A 52 8.25 -16.82 38.26
N ARG A 53 7.98 -15.65 38.85
CA ARG A 53 6.64 -15.13 39.13
C ARG A 53 6.07 -14.27 38.00
N VAL A 54 6.86 -13.97 36.97
CA VAL A 54 6.39 -13.24 35.78
C VAL A 54 5.35 -14.08 35.03
N ARG A 55 4.17 -13.50 34.80
CA ARG A 55 3.07 -14.14 34.08
C ARG A 55 2.78 -13.44 32.75
N LEU A 56 2.15 -14.17 31.82
CA LEU A 56 1.63 -13.58 30.59
C LEU A 56 0.62 -12.47 30.94
N GLY A 57 0.70 -11.35 30.24
CA GLY A 57 -0.14 -10.18 30.43
C GLY A 57 0.37 -9.18 31.48
N ASP A 58 1.38 -9.53 32.30
CA ASP A 58 1.99 -8.60 33.26
C ASP A 58 2.71 -7.46 32.52
N VAL A 59 2.77 -6.26 33.11
CA VAL A 59 3.55 -5.13 32.57
C VAL A 59 4.83 -5.00 33.36
N LEU A 60 5.98 -5.15 32.70
CA LEU A 60 7.29 -5.07 33.34
C LEU A 60 7.98 -3.76 32.98
N LEU A 61 8.60 -3.14 33.99
CA LEU A 61 9.60 -2.09 33.81
C LEU A 61 10.94 -2.77 33.54
N CYS A 62 11.50 -2.55 32.35
CA CYS A 62 12.71 -3.19 31.88
C CYS A 62 13.69 -2.16 31.33
N ARG A 63 14.97 -2.52 31.36
CA ARG A 63 16.01 -1.85 30.59
C ARG A 63 16.09 -2.54 29.22
N SER A 64 15.92 -1.80 28.14
CA SER A 64 16.05 -2.32 26.78
C SER A 64 16.81 -1.30 25.93
N GLU A 65 17.93 -1.71 25.35
CA GLU A 65 18.80 -0.86 24.50
C GLU A 65 19.17 0.49 25.14
N GLY A 66 19.49 0.48 26.44
CA GLY A 66 19.88 1.69 27.19
C GLY A 66 18.73 2.62 27.56
N LYS A 67 17.46 2.24 27.30
CA LYS A 67 16.27 2.98 27.71
C LYS A 67 15.42 2.18 28.68
N LEU A 68 14.65 2.90 29.49
CA LEU A 68 13.62 2.29 30.33
C LEU A 68 12.30 2.20 29.57
N ILE A 69 11.75 1.00 29.53
CA ILE A 69 10.46 0.71 28.90
C ILE A 69 9.55 0.00 29.89
N ALA A 70 8.25 0.27 29.82
CA ALA A 70 7.24 -0.46 30.59
C ALA A 70 6.28 -1.15 29.62
N HIS A 71 6.44 -2.45 29.37
CA HIS A 71 5.71 -3.17 28.32
C HIS A 71 5.12 -4.51 28.81
N ARG A 72 4.17 -5.05 28.06
CA ARG A 72 3.37 -6.23 28.45
C ARG A 72 4.00 -7.55 28.01
N VAL A 73 4.07 -8.53 28.91
CA VAL A 73 4.62 -9.87 28.62
C VAL A 73 3.66 -10.64 27.70
N VAL A 74 4.08 -10.88 26.46
CA VAL A 74 3.30 -11.64 25.46
C VAL A 74 3.83 -13.07 25.26
N ARG A 75 5.09 -13.34 25.61
CA ARG A 75 5.68 -14.68 25.63
C ARG A 75 6.69 -14.79 26.77
N ARG A 76 6.66 -15.91 27.49
CA ARG A 76 7.64 -16.28 28.53
C ARG A 76 8.80 -17.07 27.92
N GLY A 77 9.99 -16.96 28.52
CA GLY A 77 11.23 -17.59 28.08
C GLY A 77 12.43 -16.73 28.50
N SER A 78 13.65 -17.16 28.20
CA SER A 78 14.85 -16.30 28.21
C SER A 78 15.38 -16.27 26.78
N PRO A 79 15.25 -15.14 26.06
CA PRO A 79 14.62 -13.88 26.48
C PRO A 79 13.08 -13.93 26.56
N MET A 80 12.51 -13.08 27.41
CA MET A 80 11.08 -12.78 27.45
C MET A 80 10.70 -11.87 26.28
N THR A 81 9.47 -11.98 25.78
CA THR A 81 8.93 -11.08 24.75
C THR A 81 7.91 -10.13 25.35
N LEU A 82 8.20 -8.83 25.28
CA LEU A 82 7.37 -7.74 25.81
C LEU A 82 6.78 -6.91 24.68
N LYS A 83 5.60 -6.31 24.85
CA LYS A 83 4.93 -5.52 23.83
C LYS A 83 4.27 -4.26 24.39
N ALA A 84 4.43 -3.15 23.68
CA ALA A 84 3.71 -1.91 23.89
C ALA A 84 2.22 -2.05 23.50
N ASP A 85 1.29 -1.49 24.29
CA ASP A 85 -0.14 -1.51 23.95
C ASP A 85 -0.45 -0.65 22.70
N LEU A 86 0.35 0.40 22.46
CA LEU A 86 0.34 1.28 21.29
C LEU A 86 1.60 1.06 20.43
N GLY A 87 1.70 -0.08 19.75
CA GLY A 87 2.82 -0.38 18.85
C GLY A 87 2.72 -1.74 18.15
N GLU A 88 3.33 -1.87 16.97
CA GLU A 88 3.30 -3.11 16.15
C GLU A 88 4.49 -4.06 16.40
N GLY A 89 5.30 -3.83 17.43
CA GLY A 89 6.47 -4.67 17.70
C GLY A 89 6.67 -5.01 19.16
N PHE A 90 7.69 -5.82 19.42
CA PHE A 90 8.03 -6.34 20.73
C PHE A 90 9.50 -6.08 21.06
N ASP A 91 9.81 -6.15 22.34
CA ASP A 91 11.14 -6.10 22.89
C ASP A 91 11.48 -7.50 23.42
N LEU A 92 12.69 -7.96 23.12
CA LEU A 92 13.26 -9.15 23.74
C LEU A 92 14.06 -8.67 24.95
N VAL A 93 13.74 -9.22 26.11
CA VAL A 93 14.31 -8.77 27.38
C VAL A 93 14.73 -9.99 28.18
N GLU A 94 16.00 -10.02 28.57
CA GLU A 94 16.52 -11.07 29.45
C GLU A 94 16.04 -10.86 30.89
N SER A 95 16.16 -11.90 31.72
CA SER A 95 15.64 -11.83 33.10
C SER A 95 16.35 -10.76 33.93
N GLU A 96 17.62 -10.51 33.64
CA GLU A 96 18.49 -9.52 34.28
C GLU A 96 18.14 -8.08 33.88
N GLU A 97 17.45 -7.91 32.75
CA GLU A 97 17.03 -6.62 32.24
C GLU A 97 15.67 -6.17 32.82
N VAL A 98 14.99 -7.04 33.57
CA VAL A 98 13.76 -6.70 34.29
C VAL A 98 14.09 -5.99 35.60
N LEU A 99 13.55 -4.79 35.78
CA LEU A 99 13.73 -4.01 37.00
C LEU A 99 12.59 -4.26 37.99
N GLY A 100 11.37 -4.47 37.50
CA GLY A 100 10.20 -4.73 38.34
C GLY A 100 8.91 -4.85 37.54
N ARG A 101 7.82 -5.18 38.22
CA ARG A 101 6.47 -5.22 37.65
C ARG A 101 5.70 -3.96 38.02
N VAL A 102 4.99 -3.40 37.04
CA VAL A 102 4.04 -2.30 37.26
C VAL A 102 2.78 -2.86 37.91
N GLU A 103 2.53 -2.51 39.18
CA GLU A 103 1.36 -2.97 39.92
C GLU A 103 0.14 -2.07 39.66
N ARG A 104 0.39 -0.76 39.60
CA ARG A 104 -0.66 0.27 39.50
C ARG A 104 -0.21 1.43 38.61
N SER A 105 -1.19 2.05 37.96
CA SER A 105 -1.11 3.43 37.51
C SER A 105 -2.06 4.29 38.34
N SER A 106 -1.90 5.61 38.31
CA SER A 106 -2.82 6.56 38.96
C SER A 106 -4.29 6.41 38.54
N ARG A 107 -4.57 5.64 37.47
CA ARG A 107 -5.92 5.41 36.94
C ARG A 107 -6.40 3.96 37.05
N LEU A 108 -5.49 2.99 37.18
CA LEU A 108 -5.80 1.57 37.03
C LEU A 108 -4.97 0.69 37.97
N GLU A 109 -5.61 -0.31 38.57
CA GLU A 109 -4.90 -1.43 39.21
C GLU A 109 -4.64 -2.52 38.16
N LEU A 110 -3.42 -2.56 37.63
CA LEU A 110 -3.04 -3.46 36.54
C LEU A 110 -3.05 -4.94 36.96
N GLY A 111 -2.96 -5.22 38.27
CA GLY A 111 -3.08 -6.55 38.86
C GLY A 111 -4.50 -7.09 38.98
N ALA A 112 -5.54 -6.27 38.77
CA ALA A 112 -6.93 -6.73 38.93
C ALA A 112 -7.33 -7.73 37.83
N PRO A 113 -8.21 -8.71 38.12
CA PRO A 113 -8.57 -9.79 37.19
C PRO A 113 -9.05 -9.30 35.81
N LEU A 114 -9.86 -8.24 35.75
CA LEU A 114 -10.36 -7.68 34.50
C LEU A 114 -9.24 -7.17 33.59
N TRP A 115 -8.31 -6.38 34.13
CA TRP A 115 -7.20 -5.79 33.37
C TRP A 115 -6.16 -6.84 32.97
N ARG A 116 -6.03 -7.89 33.78
CA ARG A 116 -5.23 -9.06 33.48
C ARG A 116 -5.81 -9.88 32.31
N TRP A 117 -7.12 -10.10 32.28
CA TRP A 117 -7.82 -10.74 31.16
C TRP A 117 -7.73 -9.92 29.87
N LEU A 118 -7.92 -8.60 29.95
CA LEU A 118 -7.74 -7.70 28.81
C LEU A 118 -6.29 -7.71 28.29
N GLY A 119 -5.31 -7.77 29.21
CA GLY A 119 -3.90 -7.93 28.87
C GLY A 119 -3.60 -9.24 28.13
N LEU A 120 -4.19 -10.35 28.57
CA LEU A 120 -4.07 -11.65 27.89
C LEU A 120 -4.74 -11.67 26.51
N ALA A 121 -5.89 -11.00 26.36
CA ALA A 121 -6.52 -10.82 25.05
C ALA A 121 -5.63 -10.01 24.09
N TRP A 122 -4.88 -9.03 24.60
CA TRP A 122 -3.89 -8.26 23.84
C TRP A 122 -2.68 -9.10 23.37
N CYS A 123 -2.39 -10.20 24.08
CA CYS A 123 -1.37 -11.20 23.72
C CYS A 123 -1.78 -12.14 22.56
N ALA A 124 -3.02 -12.05 22.05
CA ALA A 124 -3.52 -12.87 20.94
C ALA A 124 -3.57 -12.11 19.58
N VAL A 125 -3.12 -10.86 19.54
CA VAL A 125 -3.15 -9.98 18.35
C VAL A 125 -2.01 -10.32 17.37
N PRO A 126 -2.23 -10.90 16.17
CA PRO A 126 -1.14 -11.40 15.31
C PRO A 126 -0.05 -10.36 14.99
N TYR A 127 1.21 -10.79 15.00
CA TYR A 127 2.40 -9.93 15.12
C TYR A 127 3.33 -10.02 13.90
N ARG A 128 4.05 -8.93 13.61
CA ARG A 128 5.31 -8.96 12.86
C ARG A 128 6.46 -8.99 13.85
N PHE A 129 7.50 -9.79 13.56
CA PHE A 129 8.79 -9.72 14.24
C PHE A 129 9.31 -8.28 14.15
N LYS A 130 9.25 -7.52 15.25
CA LYS A 130 10.25 -6.49 15.47
C LYS A 130 11.39 -7.25 16.12
N PRO A 131 12.55 -7.42 15.46
CA PRO A 131 13.75 -7.45 16.27
C PRO A 131 13.70 -6.18 17.13
N SER A 132 14.40 -6.21 18.25
CA SER A 132 15.04 -5.02 18.84
C SER A 132 15.24 -3.91 17.79
N ARG A 133 15.19 -2.65 18.20
CA ARG A 133 15.71 -1.54 17.39
C ARG A 133 17.23 -1.77 17.22
N GLU A 134 17.61 -2.83 16.50
CA GLU A 134 18.79 -2.92 15.67
C GLU A 134 18.77 -1.62 14.86
N VAL A 135 19.58 -0.66 15.27
CA VAL A 135 19.76 0.59 14.54
C VAL A 135 20.76 0.23 13.46
N PRO A 136 20.37 0.19 12.17
CA PRO A 136 21.33 -0.17 11.16
C PRO A 136 22.47 0.86 11.17
N LEU A 137 23.69 0.36 11.17
CA LEU A 137 24.88 1.19 11.05
C LEU A 137 24.96 1.68 9.62
N ILE A 138 25.01 2.99 9.43
CA ILE A 138 25.21 3.59 8.11
C ILE A 138 26.69 3.86 7.95
N ARG A 139 27.29 3.34 6.89
CA ARG A 139 28.68 3.64 6.53
C ARG A 139 28.85 3.72 5.01
N PRO A 140 29.90 4.41 4.52
CA PRO A 140 30.28 4.33 3.11
C PRO A 140 30.52 2.88 2.68
N ALA A 141 30.08 2.58 1.47
CA ALA A 141 30.34 1.33 0.77
C ALA A 141 31.82 1.27 0.37
N VAL A 142 32.37 0.06 0.42
CA VAL A 142 33.68 -0.27 -0.18
C VAL A 142 33.49 -1.40 -1.17
N LEU A 143 34.44 -1.60 -2.08
CA LEU A 143 34.35 -2.66 -3.09
C LEU A 143 34.18 -4.07 -2.47
N GLY A 144 34.72 -4.28 -1.27
CA GLY A 144 34.53 -5.52 -0.50
C GLY A 144 33.07 -5.83 -0.10
N ASP A 145 32.18 -4.84 -0.17
CA ASP A 145 30.75 -5.00 0.17
C ASP A 145 29.92 -5.59 -0.98
N ALA A 146 30.50 -5.75 -2.17
CA ALA A 146 29.81 -6.14 -3.40
C ALA A 146 28.94 -7.39 -3.25
N LYS A 147 29.46 -8.45 -2.61
CA LYS A 147 28.71 -9.70 -2.38
C LYS A 147 27.46 -9.47 -1.52
N ALA A 148 27.56 -8.66 -0.48
CA ALA A 148 26.44 -8.38 0.41
C ALA A 148 25.39 -7.50 -0.27
N LEU A 149 25.84 -6.54 -1.07
CA LEU A 149 24.97 -5.66 -1.83
C LEU A 149 24.24 -6.41 -2.96
N TYR A 150 24.93 -7.25 -3.72
CA TYR A 150 24.34 -8.10 -4.75
C TYR A 150 23.31 -9.09 -4.18
N ARG A 151 23.54 -9.62 -2.98
CA ARG A 151 22.53 -10.45 -2.28
C ARG A 151 21.27 -9.67 -1.92
N ALA A 152 21.42 -8.38 -1.58
CA ALA A 152 20.30 -7.52 -1.20
C ALA A 152 19.54 -6.97 -2.42
N LEU A 153 20.26 -6.68 -3.51
CA LEU A 153 19.78 -6.08 -4.75
C LEU A 153 20.44 -6.78 -5.94
N PRO A 154 20.02 -8.01 -6.28
CA PRO A 154 20.59 -8.73 -7.42
C PRO A 154 20.17 -8.04 -8.72
N ALA A 155 21.16 -7.71 -9.56
CA ALA A 155 20.96 -7.14 -10.88
C ALA A 155 22.05 -7.68 -11.82
N GLY A 156 21.65 -8.24 -12.96
CA GLY A 156 22.58 -8.84 -13.93
C GLY A 156 23.40 -10.01 -13.39
N SER A 157 24.53 -10.28 -14.04
CA SER A 157 25.57 -11.16 -13.51
C SER A 157 26.33 -10.49 -12.36
N TYR A 158 27.02 -11.28 -11.54
CA TYR A 158 27.80 -10.74 -10.43
C TYR A 158 28.99 -9.90 -10.94
N GLU A 159 29.56 -10.26 -12.09
CA GLU A 159 30.63 -9.56 -12.76
C GLU A 159 30.20 -8.18 -13.26
N GLU A 160 29.04 -8.08 -13.94
CA GLU A 160 28.47 -6.79 -14.39
C GLU A 160 28.14 -5.89 -13.20
N PHE A 161 27.55 -6.48 -12.14
CA PHE A 161 27.25 -5.76 -10.91
C PHE A 161 28.50 -5.19 -10.25
N LEU A 162 29.59 -5.96 -10.21
CA LEU A 162 30.87 -5.55 -9.65
C LEU A 162 31.47 -4.36 -10.39
N GLU A 163 31.40 -4.37 -11.72
CA GLU A 163 31.94 -3.29 -12.54
C GLU A 163 31.11 -2.00 -12.36
N GLY A 164 29.78 -2.10 -12.40
CA GLY A 164 28.91 -0.95 -12.12
C GLY A 164 29.11 -0.37 -10.72
N LEU A 165 29.36 -1.20 -9.71
CA LEU A 165 29.68 -0.72 -8.37
C LEU A 165 31.03 0.03 -8.32
N ARG A 166 32.04 -0.39 -9.10
CA ARG A 166 33.32 0.34 -9.18
C ARG A 166 33.13 1.73 -9.75
N GLU A 167 32.40 1.84 -10.85
CA GLU A 167 32.10 3.11 -11.50
C GLU A 167 31.30 4.04 -10.57
N GLU A 168 30.27 3.53 -9.90
CA GLU A 168 29.50 4.31 -8.93
C GLU A 168 30.35 4.82 -7.76
N LEU A 169 31.23 3.98 -7.21
CA LEU A 169 32.13 4.39 -6.12
C LEU A 169 33.20 5.38 -6.58
N ALA A 170 33.59 5.34 -7.86
CA ALA A 170 34.48 6.33 -8.46
C ALA A 170 33.75 7.67 -8.71
N ALA A 171 32.46 7.61 -9.08
CA ALA A 171 31.63 8.78 -9.38
C ALA A 171 31.01 9.45 -8.13
N GLY A 172 30.95 8.75 -6.99
CA GLY A 172 30.31 9.28 -5.78
C GLY A 172 30.45 8.39 -4.55
N VAL A 173 29.83 8.84 -3.46
CA VAL A 173 29.82 8.10 -2.19
C VAL A 173 28.49 7.37 -2.04
N ARG A 174 28.55 6.04 -2.04
CA ARG A 174 27.41 5.18 -1.69
C ARG A 174 27.42 4.87 -0.21
N PHE A 175 26.29 5.04 0.46
CA PHE A 175 26.06 4.70 1.87
C PHE A 175 25.25 3.43 1.97
N LEU A 176 25.66 2.52 2.84
CA LEU A 176 24.97 1.27 3.13
C LEU A 176 24.52 1.23 4.58
N ALA A 177 23.27 0.81 4.79
CA ALA A 177 22.72 0.53 6.10
C ALA A 177 22.84 -0.95 6.43
N TRP A 178 23.65 -1.27 7.44
CA TRP A 178 23.96 -2.62 7.89
C TRP A 178 23.21 -3.00 9.15
N THR A 179 22.57 -4.16 9.17
CA THR A 179 22.10 -4.75 10.43
C THR A 179 23.31 -5.17 11.28
N PRO A 180 23.16 -5.29 12.61
CA PRO A 180 24.18 -5.88 13.48
C PRO A 180 24.61 -7.30 13.08
N ARG A 181 23.82 -7.98 12.26
CA ARG A 181 24.08 -9.33 11.72
C ARG A 181 24.83 -9.30 10.39
N GLY A 182 25.22 -8.12 9.89
CA GLY A 182 25.97 -7.98 8.64
C GLY A 182 25.10 -8.06 7.38
N GLU A 183 23.81 -7.74 7.46
CA GLU A 183 22.93 -7.68 6.27
C GLU A 183 22.76 -6.24 5.78
N VAL A 184 22.80 -6.01 4.47
CA VAL A 184 22.50 -4.70 3.87
C VAL A 184 20.98 -4.54 3.74
N VAL A 185 20.44 -3.52 4.41
CA VAL A 185 18.98 -3.29 4.51
C VAL A 185 18.54 -1.91 4.03
N GLY A 186 19.48 -1.12 3.53
CA GLY A 186 19.21 0.14 2.85
C GLY A 186 20.45 0.68 2.15
N SER A 187 20.23 1.54 1.16
CA SER A 187 21.29 2.24 0.44
C SER A 187 20.86 3.66 0.08
N ALA A 188 21.83 4.52 -0.14
CA ALA A 188 21.69 5.82 -0.81
C ALA A 188 23.03 6.18 -1.45
N THR A 189 23.02 6.91 -2.55
CA THR A 189 24.25 7.32 -3.27
C THR A 189 24.22 8.82 -3.47
N LEU A 190 25.32 9.49 -3.12
CA LEU A 190 25.54 10.90 -3.42
C LEU A 190 26.63 10.99 -4.50
N SER A 191 26.29 11.49 -5.68
CA SER A 191 27.24 11.67 -6.80
C SER A 191 27.25 13.11 -7.29
N SER A 192 28.32 13.51 -7.97
CA SER A 192 28.40 14.82 -8.63
C SER A 192 27.55 14.83 -9.90
N LEU A 193 26.92 15.97 -10.21
CA LEU A 193 26.14 16.14 -11.45
C LEU A 193 26.94 16.90 -12.51
N GLU A 194 26.71 16.56 -13.78
CA GLU A 194 27.21 17.31 -14.93
C GLU A 194 26.52 18.69 -14.98
N GLY A 195 27.26 19.75 -14.64
CA GLY A 195 26.74 21.12 -14.53
C GLY A 195 26.96 21.78 -13.15
N GLY A 196 27.50 21.04 -12.18
CA GLY A 196 27.73 21.52 -10.81
C GLY A 196 26.59 21.17 -9.87
N GLY A 197 26.91 20.95 -8.59
CA GLY A 197 25.97 20.41 -7.60
C GLY A 197 26.09 18.88 -7.43
N GLN A 198 25.24 18.31 -6.60
CA GLN A 198 25.26 16.87 -6.28
C GLN A 198 23.87 16.26 -6.38
N GLY A 199 23.79 14.99 -6.75
CA GLY A 199 22.54 14.24 -6.86
C GLY A 199 22.45 13.14 -5.81
N LEU A 200 21.27 12.99 -5.20
CA LEU A 200 20.94 11.87 -4.32
C LEU A 200 20.16 10.80 -5.09
N PHE A 201 20.79 9.64 -5.27
CA PHE A 201 20.28 8.50 -6.04
C PHE A 201 20.25 7.23 -5.19
N GLY A 202 19.69 6.15 -5.76
CA GLY A 202 19.79 4.80 -5.18
C GLY A 202 19.20 4.67 -3.77
N LEU A 203 18.31 5.59 -3.35
CA LEU A 203 17.67 5.54 -2.05
C LEU A 203 16.72 4.35 -2.00
N TRP A 204 17.13 3.33 -1.27
CA TRP A 204 16.36 2.11 -1.08
C TRP A 204 16.37 1.70 0.39
N VAL A 205 15.23 1.19 0.85
CA VAL A 205 15.08 0.60 2.18
C VAL A 205 14.33 -0.71 2.03
N HIS A 206 14.95 -1.78 2.54
CA HIS A 206 14.37 -3.11 2.55
C HIS A 206 12.96 -3.09 3.15
N PRO A 207 11.95 -3.79 2.59
CA PRO A 207 10.55 -3.70 3.04
C PRO A 207 10.33 -3.93 4.54
N ARG A 208 11.12 -4.82 5.17
CA ARG A 208 11.07 -5.08 6.63
C ARG A 208 11.54 -3.90 7.50
N TRP A 209 12.27 -2.96 6.90
CA TRP A 209 12.94 -1.84 7.55
C TRP A 209 12.31 -0.47 7.23
N ARG A 210 11.27 -0.44 6.38
CA ARG A 210 10.51 0.78 6.05
C ARG A 210 9.72 1.30 7.27
N ASN A 211 9.43 2.60 7.28
CA ASN A 211 8.73 3.31 8.37
C ASN A 211 9.45 3.28 9.74
N ARG A 212 10.77 3.07 9.74
CA ARG A 212 11.63 3.09 10.95
C ARG A 212 12.59 4.29 11.00
N GLY A 213 12.41 5.28 10.14
CA GLY A 213 13.33 6.43 9.99
C GLY A 213 14.63 6.11 9.25
N LEU A 214 14.83 4.90 8.73
CA LEU A 214 16.09 4.54 8.05
C LEU A 214 16.35 5.35 6.78
N GLY A 215 15.32 5.57 5.95
CA GLY A 215 15.45 6.40 4.75
C GLY A 215 15.81 7.85 5.08
N GLU A 216 15.23 8.39 6.15
CA GLU A 216 15.56 9.73 6.67
C GLU A 216 17.02 9.82 7.12
N ARG A 217 17.51 8.81 7.87
CA ARG A 217 18.91 8.73 8.29
C ARG A 217 19.88 8.61 7.12
N LEU A 218 19.54 7.81 6.10
CA LEU A 218 20.35 7.69 4.87
C LEU A 218 20.43 9.02 4.11
N CYS A 219 19.30 9.74 3.99
CA CYS A 219 19.28 11.06 3.36
C CYS A 219 20.09 12.08 4.17
N LEU A 220 19.94 12.10 5.49
CA LEU A 220 20.68 13.03 6.36
C LEU A 220 22.19 12.77 6.32
N GLU A 221 22.62 11.50 6.29
CA GLU A 221 24.05 11.17 6.12
C GLU A 221 24.58 11.69 4.79
N ALA A 222 23.84 11.49 3.69
CA ALA A 222 24.23 12.01 2.39
C ALA A 222 24.29 13.54 2.38
N LEU A 223 23.25 14.22 2.90
CA LEU A 223 23.19 15.68 3.00
C LEU A 223 24.31 16.26 3.87
N SER A 224 24.70 15.58 4.95
CA SER A 224 25.79 16.04 5.84
C SER A 224 27.16 16.08 5.17
N ARG A 225 27.31 15.35 4.06
CA ARG A 225 28.55 15.26 3.27
C ARG A 225 28.44 16.01 1.94
N ALA A 226 27.29 16.63 1.68
CA ALA A 226 27.12 17.43 0.49
C ALA A 226 27.90 18.74 0.61
N GLY A 227 28.70 19.05 -0.42
CA GLY A 227 29.46 20.30 -0.52
C GLY A 227 28.69 21.43 -1.22
N GLY A 228 27.44 21.18 -1.63
CA GLY A 228 26.61 22.15 -2.35
C GLY A 228 25.14 21.72 -2.43
N PRO A 229 24.34 22.39 -3.28
CA PRO A 229 22.95 22.01 -3.51
C PRO A 229 22.82 20.55 -3.91
N VAL A 230 21.86 19.86 -3.29
CA VAL A 230 21.54 18.46 -3.60
C VAL A 230 20.22 18.37 -4.33
N GLU A 231 20.25 17.73 -5.48
CA GLU A 231 19.09 17.45 -6.31
C GLU A 231 18.70 15.97 -6.19
N LEU A 232 17.42 15.66 -6.35
CA LEU A 232 16.95 14.29 -6.45
C LEU A 232 15.73 14.22 -7.35
N HIS A 233 15.54 13.05 -7.94
CA HIS A 233 14.35 12.72 -8.72
C HIS A 233 13.48 11.73 -7.96
N VAL A 234 12.17 11.98 -7.96
CA VAL A 234 11.19 11.12 -7.32
C VAL A 234 9.89 11.14 -8.10
N SER A 235 9.31 9.95 -8.34
CA SER A 235 7.99 9.82 -8.96
C SER A 235 6.91 10.47 -8.09
N ARG A 236 5.91 11.16 -8.68
CA ARG A 236 4.71 11.67 -7.96
C ARG A 236 4.00 10.57 -7.17
N ARG A 237 4.05 9.32 -7.64
CA ARG A 237 3.47 8.16 -6.95
C ARG A 237 4.15 7.84 -5.62
N ALA A 238 5.41 8.19 -5.45
CA ALA A 238 6.18 7.92 -4.23
C ALA A 238 5.86 8.93 -3.11
N ARG A 239 4.58 9.11 -2.79
CA ARG A 239 4.06 10.10 -1.81
C ARG A 239 4.76 10.02 -0.45
N ALA A 240 5.14 8.82 0.00
CA ALA A 240 5.89 8.64 1.24
C ALA A 240 7.31 9.23 1.17
N ALA A 241 8.01 9.08 0.03
CA ALA A 241 9.31 9.67 -0.22
C ALA A 241 9.19 11.19 -0.40
N ILE A 242 8.20 11.68 -1.14
CA ILE A 242 7.94 13.13 -1.30
C ILE A 242 7.71 13.80 0.06
N ARG A 243 6.91 13.19 0.94
CA ARG A 243 6.70 13.70 2.31
C ARG A 243 7.98 13.68 3.15
N LEU A 244 8.86 12.70 2.94
CA LEU A 244 10.17 12.67 3.58
C LEU A 244 11.04 13.83 3.08
N TYR A 245 11.18 13.98 1.77
CA TYR A 245 12.03 15.00 1.16
C TYR A 245 11.58 16.42 1.52
N ARG A 246 10.26 16.71 1.45
CA ARG A 246 9.73 18.01 1.90
C ARG A 246 10.05 18.31 3.36
N ARG A 247 10.01 17.30 4.23
CA ARG A 247 10.37 17.46 5.66
C ARG A 247 11.86 17.72 5.85
N LEU A 248 12.68 17.17 4.98
CA LEU A 248 14.13 17.40 4.93
C LEU A 248 14.50 18.73 4.24
N GLY A 249 13.51 19.53 3.83
CA GLY A 249 13.73 20.86 3.24
C GLY A 249 13.86 20.88 1.72
N PHE A 250 13.73 19.74 1.04
CA PHE A 250 13.71 19.72 -0.44
C PHE A 250 12.49 20.46 -0.98
N GLN A 251 12.72 21.27 -2.02
CA GLN A 251 11.68 22.00 -2.74
C GLN A 251 11.60 21.50 -4.18
N VAL A 252 10.39 21.52 -4.74
CA VAL A 252 10.18 21.18 -6.14
C VAL A 252 10.55 22.41 -6.98
N PHE A 253 11.71 22.38 -7.63
CA PHE A 253 12.18 23.48 -8.49
C PHE A 253 11.94 23.21 -9.99
N ARG A 254 11.83 21.93 -10.36
CA ARG A 254 11.45 21.48 -11.70
C ARG A 254 10.41 20.39 -11.56
N LYS A 255 9.28 20.56 -12.23
CA LYS A 255 8.38 19.46 -12.58
C LYS A 255 8.71 19.14 -14.02
N SER A 256 9.14 17.92 -14.34
CA SER A 256 8.99 17.49 -15.72
C SER A 256 7.49 17.41 -15.97
N GLU A 257 7.00 17.96 -17.09
CA GLU A 257 5.64 17.67 -17.61
C GLU A 257 5.46 16.18 -17.96
N ASP A 258 6.57 15.48 -17.86
CA ASP A 258 6.87 14.15 -18.30
C ASP A 258 7.12 13.35 -17.02
N GLU A 259 6.10 13.13 -16.19
CA GLU A 259 6.22 12.19 -15.07
C GLU A 259 5.98 10.75 -15.44
N LEU A 260 5.44 10.60 -16.64
CA LEU A 260 5.80 9.49 -17.46
C LEU A 260 7.33 9.36 -17.60
N SER A 261 8.14 10.41 -17.77
CA SER A 261 9.58 10.26 -18.03
C SER A 261 10.49 9.69 -16.94
N MET A 262 10.02 9.06 -15.86
CA MET A 262 10.88 8.09 -15.15
C MET A 262 10.64 6.64 -15.62
N PHE A 263 9.38 6.27 -15.88
CA PHE A 263 9.03 5.05 -16.62
C PHE A 263 9.39 5.19 -18.11
N TRP A 264 9.33 6.43 -18.61
CA TRP A 264 9.61 6.90 -19.95
C TRP A 264 10.95 7.64 -20.08
N HIS A 265 11.80 7.77 -19.05
CA HIS A 265 13.24 7.95 -19.33
C HIS A 265 13.80 6.63 -19.81
N ARG A 266 13.21 5.48 -19.45
CA ARG A 266 13.49 4.20 -20.12
C ARG A 266 12.70 3.99 -21.41
N LEU A 267 11.55 4.66 -21.60
CA LEU A 267 10.59 4.37 -22.69
C LEU A 267 10.25 5.52 -23.64
N ASP A 268 10.69 6.76 -23.43
CA ASP A 268 10.91 7.72 -24.50
C ASP A 268 12.22 7.29 -25.18
N VAL A 269 12.14 6.11 -25.78
CA VAL A 269 13.24 5.40 -26.41
C VAL A 269 13.94 6.31 -27.42
N ARG A 270 13.25 7.31 -27.98
CA ARG A 270 13.88 8.30 -28.86
C ARG A 270 14.76 9.30 -28.13
N LYS A 271 14.29 9.92 -27.04
CA LYS A 271 15.14 10.86 -26.26
C LYS A 271 16.20 10.13 -25.44
N PHE A 272 15.89 8.94 -24.92
CA PHE A 272 16.84 8.10 -24.20
C PHE A 272 17.96 7.59 -25.11
N LEU A 273 17.64 7.05 -26.28
CA LEU A 273 18.68 6.62 -27.23
C LEU A 273 19.41 7.78 -27.91
N ALA A 274 18.80 8.98 -27.96
CA ALA A 274 19.53 10.18 -28.36
C ALA A 274 20.51 10.65 -27.27
N ALA A 275 20.20 10.43 -25.98
CA ALA A 275 21.05 10.80 -24.85
C ALA A 275 22.14 9.75 -24.54
N SER A 276 21.89 8.47 -24.78
CA SER A 276 22.82 7.35 -24.52
C SER A 276 23.89 7.16 -25.60
N GLY A 277 24.01 8.09 -26.57
CA GLY A 277 24.76 7.87 -27.80
C GLY A 277 24.03 6.89 -28.73
N ALA A 278 24.47 6.81 -29.99
CA ALA A 278 23.80 6.03 -31.05
C ALA A 278 23.74 4.49 -30.81
N GLU A 279 24.15 4.02 -29.64
CA GLU A 279 24.16 2.61 -29.24
C GLU A 279 22.91 2.33 -28.40
N GLY A 280 22.06 1.42 -28.88
CA GLY A 280 20.80 1.01 -28.25
C GLY A 280 20.94 0.60 -26.77
N LEU A 281 19.80 0.44 -26.08
CA LEU A 281 19.74 -0.15 -24.74
C LEU A 281 20.37 -1.56 -24.70
N PRO A 282 21.16 -1.91 -23.66
CA PRO A 282 21.60 -3.28 -23.40
C PRO A 282 20.42 -4.27 -23.33
N ARG A 283 20.68 -5.54 -23.65
CA ARG A 283 19.63 -6.57 -23.71
C ARG A 283 18.97 -6.85 -22.34
N SER A 284 19.73 -6.78 -21.25
CA SER A 284 19.23 -6.95 -19.88
C SER A 284 18.17 -5.91 -19.49
N ASP A 285 18.33 -4.67 -19.96
CA ASP A 285 17.38 -3.58 -19.67
C ASP A 285 16.05 -3.78 -20.42
N TRP A 286 16.10 -4.38 -21.61
CA TRP A 286 14.90 -4.73 -22.36
C TRP A 286 14.07 -5.81 -21.67
N ASP A 287 14.70 -6.79 -21.02
CA ASP A 287 13.99 -7.83 -20.29
C ASP A 287 13.24 -7.24 -19.07
N GLU A 288 13.85 -6.28 -18.37
CA GLU A 288 13.17 -5.53 -17.30
C GLU A 288 11.99 -4.71 -17.83
N VAL A 289 12.17 -4.02 -18.96
CA VAL A 289 11.11 -3.23 -19.61
C VAL A 289 9.93 -4.11 -19.99
N LEU A 290 10.18 -5.28 -20.58
CA LEU A 290 9.14 -6.24 -20.95
C LEU A 290 8.41 -6.79 -19.71
N ALA A 291 9.16 -7.12 -18.65
CA ALA A 291 8.58 -7.61 -17.40
C ALA A 291 7.71 -6.56 -16.71
N GLU A 292 8.13 -5.29 -16.72
CA GLU A 292 7.35 -4.18 -16.16
C GLU A 292 6.12 -3.88 -17.01
N ALA A 293 6.25 -3.84 -18.34
CA ALA A 293 5.11 -3.67 -19.24
C ALA A 293 4.04 -4.75 -19.03
N GLY A 294 4.47 -5.99 -18.80
CA GLY A 294 3.57 -7.08 -18.41
C GLY A 294 2.88 -6.86 -17.07
N ARG A 295 3.60 -6.40 -16.03
CA ARG A 295 3.04 -6.10 -14.70
C ARG A 295 2.02 -4.97 -14.73
N GLU A 296 2.31 -3.93 -15.50
CA GLU A 296 1.48 -2.73 -15.69
C GLU A 296 0.32 -2.94 -16.68
N GLY A 297 0.31 -4.07 -17.40
CA GLY A 297 -0.75 -4.42 -18.36
C GLY A 297 -0.68 -3.64 -19.68
N VAL A 298 0.49 -3.11 -20.04
CA VAL A 298 0.69 -2.24 -21.21
C VAL A 298 1.60 -2.79 -22.32
N PRO A 299 1.78 -4.11 -22.54
CA PRO A 299 2.67 -4.61 -23.59
C PRO A 299 2.20 -4.20 -25.01
N CYS A 300 0.89 -4.15 -25.26
CA CYS A 300 0.35 -3.75 -26.57
C CYS A 300 0.52 -2.25 -26.84
N LEU A 301 0.34 -1.41 -25.81
CA LEU A 301 0.62 0.03 -25.89
C LEU A 301 2.10 0.29 -26.10
N LEU A 302 2.97 -0.51 -25.48
CA LEU A 302 4.41 -0.45 -25.67
C LEU A 302 4.79 -0.82 -27.11
N GLU A 303 4.23 -1.90 -27.67
CA GLU A 303 4.43 -2.27 -29.09
C GLU A 303 4.08 -1.10 -30.02
N ARG A 304 2.89 -0.51 -29.87
CA ARG A 304 2.39 0.58 -30.73
C ARG A 304 3.30 1.80 -30.72
N ARG A 305 4.01 2.02 -29.62
CA ARG A 305 4.98 3.12 -29.48
C ARG A 305 6.33 2.75 -30.07
N LEU A 306 6.87 1.58 -29.72
CA LEU A 306 8.19 1.15 -30.17
C LEU A 306 8.25 0.85 -31.66
N SER A 307 7.15 0.39 -32.26
CA SER A 307 7.05 0.19 -33.72
C SER A 307 7.22 1.48 -34.53
N ARG A 308 7.09 2.65 -33.90
CA ARG A 308 7.33 3.95 -34.52
C ARG A 308 8.76 4.45 -34.35
N VAL A 309 9.57 3.81 -33.50
CA VAL A 309 10.97 4.20 -33.29
C VAL A 309 11.79 3.82 -34.53
N PRO A 310 12.78 4.65 -34.96
CA PRO A 310 13.66 4.30 -36.07
C PRO A 310 14.31 2.92 -35.92
N GLU A 311 14.60 2.27 -37.05
CA GLU A 311 15.25 0.97 -37.07
C GLU A 311 16.66 1.01 -36.44
N GLY A 312 17.09 -0.10 -35.83
CA GLY A 312 18.39 -0.24 -35.16
C GLY A 312 18.41 0.15 -33.67
N LEU A 313 17.39 0.86 -33.20
CA LEU A 313 17.28 1.37 -31.83
C LEU A 313 16.59 0.40 -30.84
N VAL A 314 15.72 -0.47 -31.37
CA VAL A 314 15.02 -1.50 -30.60
C VAL A 314 15.44 -2.87 -31.14
N PRO A 315 15.91 -3.81 -30.29
CA PRO A 315 16.30 -5.13 -30.75
C PRO A 315 15.13 -5.85 -31.44
N PRO A 316 15.35 -6.50 -32.60
CA PRO A 316 14.28 -7.21 -33.32
C PRO A 316 13.56 -8.27 -32.49
N ALA A 317 14.26 -8.92 -31.55
CA ALA A 317 13.69 -9.90 -30.63
C ALA A 317 12.65 -9.28 -29.67
N VAL A 318 12.86 -8.04 -29.22
CA VAL A 318 11.94 -7.29 -28.36
C VAL A 318 10.67 -6.94 -29.14
N LEU A 319 10.83 -6.38 -30.35
CA LEU A 319 9.69 -6.09 -31.23
C LEU A 319 8.89 -7.36 -31.57
N LYS A 320 9.58 -8.48 -31.84
CA LYS A 320 8.93 -9.78 -32.08
C LYS A 320 8.12 -10.24 -30.87
N THR A 321 8.67 -10.09 -29.66
CA THR A 321 7.99 -10.44 -28.40
C THR A 321 6.74 -9.60 -28.19
N LEU A 322 6.85 -8.29 -28.36
CA LEU A 322 5.74 -7.35 -28.22
C LEU A 322 4.64 -7.58 -29.28
N LYS A 323 5.02 -7.83 -30.54
CA LYS A 323 4.08 -8.23 -31.59
C LYS A 323 3.36 -9.53 -31.26
N GLY A 324 4.08 -10.51 -30.70
CA GLY A 324 3.49 -11.74 -30.18
C GLY A 324 2.43 -11.47 -29.11
N ALA A 325 2.70 -10.55 -28.18
CA ALA A 325 1.74 -10.13 -27.16
C ALA A 325 0.50 -9.45 -27.77
N VAL A 326 0.66 -8.62 -28.81
CA VAL A 326 -0.47 -8.01 -29.54
C VAL A 326 -1.32 -9.07 -30.22
N TYR A 327 -0.72 -10.02 -30.96
CA TYR A 327 -1.47 -11.10 -31.60
C TYR A 327 -2.22 -11.96 -30.59
N HIS A 328 -1.56 -12.29 -29.48
CA HIS A 328 -2.21 -13.01 -28.39
C HIS A 328 -3.39 -12.22 -27.82
N ASN A 329 -3.23 -10.91 -27.60
CA ASN A 329 -4.29 -10.06 -27.09
C ASN A 329 -5.51 -10.01 -28.05
N VAL A 330 -5.27 -9.78 -29.34
CA VAL A 330 -6.35 -9.72 -30.35
C VAL A 330 -7.08 -11.06 -30.43
N ALA A 331 -6.34 -12.17 -30.49
CA ALA A 331 -6.94 -13.51 -30.53
C ALA A 331 -7.74 -13.82 -29.26
N ASN A 332 -7.19 -13.48 -28.09
CA ASN A 332 -7.86 -13.69 -26.81
C ASN A 332 -9.11 -12.82 -26.66
N GLY A 333 -9.02 -11.54 -27.03
CA GLY A 333 -10.15 -10.60 -27.00
C GLY A 333 -11.29 -11.03 -27.94
N ALA A 334 -10.96 -11.49 -29.14
CA ALA A 334 -11.96 -12.03 -30.07
C ALA A 334 -12.68 -13.26 -29.49
N ARG A 335 -11.92 -14.16 -28.84
CA ARG A 335 -12.46 -15.39 -28.23
C ARG A 335 -13.32 -15.09 -26.99
N LEU A 336 -12.84 -14.24 -26.09
CA LEU A 336 -13.60 -13.78 -24.92
C LEU A 336 -14.86 -13.02 -25.34
N GLY A 337 -14.75 -12.14 -26.33
CA GLY A 337 -15.87 -11.42 -26.92
C GLY A 337 -16.92 -12.37 -27.50
N HIS A 338 -16.50 -13.38 -28.27
CA HIS A 338 -17.41 -14.40 -28.80
C HIS A 338 -18.23 -15.07 -27.70
N TRP A 339 -17.58 -15.55 -26.63
CA TRP A 339 -18.28 -16.23 -25.53
C TRP A 339 -19.16 -15.30 -24.71
N ALA A 340 -18.74 -14.06 -24.49
CA ALA A 340 -19.57 -13.04 -23.85
C ALA A 340 -20.83 -12.74 -24.68
N GLU A 341 -20.70 -12.62 -26.00
CA GLU A 341 -21.82 -12.39 -26.91
C GLU A 341 -22.80 -13.58 -26.91
N ARG A 342 -22.29 -14.81 -26.94
CA ARG A 342 -23.10 -16.04 -26.86
C ARG A 342 -23.89 -16.13 -25.56
N ALA A 343 -23.24 -15.83 -24.43
CA ALA A 343 -23.90 -15.81 -23.13
C ALA A 343 -24.95 -14.70 -23.04
N ALA A 344 -24.61 -13.48 -23.48
CA ALA A 344 -25.53 -12.35 -23.50
C ALA A 344 -26.74 -12.60 -24.42
N GLU A 345 -26.54 -13.24 -25.57
CA GLU A 345 -27.62 -13.63 -26.50
C GLU A 345 -28.60 -14.61 -25.85
N ALA A 346 -28.10 -15.62 -25.13
CA ALA A 346 -28.96 -16.59 -24.43
C ALA A 346 -29.74 -15.96 -23.28
N LEU A 347 -29.09 -15.07 -22.51
CA LEU A 347 -29.76 -14.30 -21.45
C LEU A 347 -30.83 -13.36 -22.05
N ALA A 348 -30.52 -12.69 -23.16
CA ALA A 348 -31.47 -11.82 -23.85
C ALA A 348 -32.69 -12.61 -24.38
N LYS A 349 -32.50 -13.81 -24.93
CA LYS A 349 -33.60 -14.72 -25.33
C LYS A 349 -34.49 -15.13 -24.15
N ALA A 350 -33.92 -15.18 -22.95
CA ALA A 350 -34.66 -15.42 -21.70
C ALA A 350 -35.27 -14.14 -21.09
N GLY A 351 -35.22 -13.01 -21.82
CA GLY A 351 -35.75 -11.72 -21.40
C GLY A 351 -34.89 -10.96 -20.39
N LEU A 352 -33.62 -11.32 -20.23
CA LEU A 352 -32.70 -10.75 -19.24
C LEU A 352 -31.69 -9.83 -19.91
N LYS A 353 -31.55 -8.61 -19.40
CA LYS A 353 -30.56 -7.65 -19.94
C LYS A 353 -29.19 -7.86 -19.33
N THR A 354 -28.16 -7.58 -20.14
CA THR A 354 -26.77 -7.55 -19.71
C THR A 354 -26.07 -6.30 -20.25
N CYS A 355 -25.05 -5.82 -19.55
CA CYS A 355 -24.10 -4.85 -20.08
C CYS A 355 -22.66 -5.30 -19.85
N ALA A 356 -21.76 -4.94 -20.75
CA ALA A 356 -20.33 -5.20 -20.60
C ALA A 356 -19.75 -4.47 -19.39
N LEU A 357 -18.73 -5.09 -18.79
CA LEU A 357 -17.92 -4.52 -17.72
C LEU A 357 -16.43 -4.65 -18.03
N LYS A 358 -15.62 -3.90 -17.28
CA LYS A 358 -14.14 -3.97 -17.29
C LYS A 358 -13.56 -4.14 -18.70
N GLY A 359 -12.96 -5.32 -18.96
CA GLY A 359 -12.39 -5.85 -20.21
C GLY A 359 -13.18 -5.47 -21.46
N LEU A 360 -14.46 -5.79 -21.38
CA LEU A 360 -15.37 -5.84 -22.51
C LEU A 360 -16.00 -4.48 -22.82
N ALA A 361 -15.96 -3.54 -21.86
CA ALA A 361 -16.58 -2.23 -21.99
C ALA A 361 -15.67 -1.14 -22.59
N MET A 362 -14.43 -1.46 -22.98
CA MET A 362 -13.47 -0.47 -23.47
C MET A 362 -13.42 -0.39 -24.99
N ALA A 363 -13.17 0.82 -25.51
CA ALA A 363 -13.20 1.14 -26.93
C ALA A 363 -12.03 0.59 -27.75
N GLU A 364 -10.88 0.28 -27.13
CA GLU A 364 -9.65 -0.18 -27.80
C GLU A 364 -9.27 -1.62 -27.37
N PRO A 365 -10.07 -2.65 -27.70
CA PRO A 365 -9.85 -4.03 -27.25
C PRO A 365 -8.49 -4.59 -27.69
N ASP A 366 -7.99 -4.18 -28.87
CA ASP A 366 -6.70 -4.64 -29.42
C ASP A 366 -5.48 -4.20 -28.60
N LEU A 367 -5.63 -3.15 -27.77
CA LEU A 367 -4.56 -2.59 -26.96
C LEU A 367 -4.68 -2.89 -25.48
N ARG A 368 -5.76 -3.56 -25.09
CA ARG A 368 -6.18 -3.77 -23.71
C ARG A 368 -6.19 -5.26 -23.39
N PRO A 369 -5.08 -5.81 -22.87
CA PRO A 369 -5.03 -7.17 -22.33
C PRO A 369 -6.18 -7.46 -21.37
N MET A 370 -6.92 -8.50 -21.68
CA MET A 370 -8.01 -9.03 -20.86
C MET A 370 -7.79 -10.52 -20.60
N THR A 371 -8.13 -10.99 -19.41
CA THR A 371 -7.99 -12.40 -18.99
C THR A 371 -9.33 -13.12 -18.87
N ASP A 372 -10.40 -12.33 -18.86
CA ASP A 372 -11.76 -12.67 -18.48
C ASP A 372 -12.72 -11.71 -19.19
N ALA A 373 -13.95 -12.19 -19.39
CA ALA A 373 -15.05 -11.38 -19.88
C ALA A 373 -16.02 -11.11 -18.72
N ASP A 374 -16.35 -9.85 -18.50
CA ASP A 374 -17.26 -9.44 -17.44
C ASP A 374 -18.58 -8.92 -18.02
N LEU A 375 -19.69 -9.48 -17.56
CA LEU A 375 -21.04 -8.98 -17.82
C LEU A 375 -21.70 -8.59 -16.51
N LEU A 376 -22.36 -7.43 -16.48
CA LEU A 376 -23.34 -7.09 -15.46
C LEU A 376 -24.72 -7.52 -15.97
N ALA A 377 -25.43 -8.34 -15.19
CA ALA A 377 -26.77 -8.79 -15.52
C ALA A 377 -27.84 -8.18 -14.59
N GLU A 378 -29.10 -8.24 -15.02
CA GLU A 378 -30.23 -7.95 -14.13
C GLU A 378 -30.30 -8.97 -12.98
N GLU A 379 -30.71 -8.54 -11.78
CA GLU A 379 -30.87 -9.41 -10.59
C GLU A 379 -31.75 -10.63 -10.86
N ALA A 380 -32.73 -10.51 -11.76
CA ALA A 380 -33.60 -11.62 -12.16
C ALA A 380 -32.85 -12.74 -12.91
N ALA A 381 -31.61 -12.51 -13.36
CA ALA A 381 -30.74 -13.53 -13.93
C ALA A 381 -30.01 -14.35 -12.86
N GLN A 382 -29.89 -13.83 -11.63
CA GLN A 382 -29.20 -14.51 -10.54
C GLN A 382 -29.86 -15.86 -10.23
N GLY A 383 -29.07 -16.93 -10.22
CA GLY A 383 -29.57 -18.31 -10.07
C GLY A 383 -30.24 -18.91 -11.32
N ARG A 384 -30.61 -18.11 -12.34
CA ARG A 384 -31.12 -18.58 -13.64
C ARG A 384 -30.02 -18.70 -14.69
N ALA A 385 -28.98 -17.88 -14.60
CA ALA A 385 -27.88 -17.84 -15.57
C ALA A 385 -27.24 -19.22 -15.76
N ARG A 386 -27.06 -19.99 -14.68
CA ARG A 386 -26.54 -21.35 -14.76
C ARG A 386 -27.33 -22.26 -15.69
N ASP A 387 -28.65 -22.28 -15.54
CA ASP A 387 -29.51 -23.16 -16.33
C ASP A 387 -29.63 -22.70 -17.79
N ILE A 388 -29.51 -21.38 -18.03
CA ILE A 388 -29.51 -20.78 -19.36
C ILE A 388 -28.20 -21.07 -20.10
N LEU A 389 -27.07 -21.04 -19.40
CA LEU A 389 -25.74 -21.16 -20.01
C LEU A 389 -25.25 -22.60 -20.10
N ALA A 390 -25.70 -23.51 -19.23
CA ALA A 390 -25.30 -24.92 -19.27
C ALA A 390 -25.57 -25.61 -20.63
N PRO A 391 -26.71 -25.39 -21.32
CA PRO A 391 -26.94 -25.94 -22.67
C PRO A 391 -25.96 -25.45 -23.74
N LEU A 392 -25.32 -24.30 -23.52
CA LEU A 392 -24.27 -23.77 -24.41
C LEU A 392 -22.88 -24.35 -24.10
N GLY A 393 -22.78 -25.26 -23.14
CA GLY A 393 -21.53 -25.88 -22.71
C GLY A 393 -20.75 -25.08 -21.68
N PHE A 394 -21.33 -24.02 -21.10
CA PHE A 394 -20.69 -23.31 -19.99
C PHE A 394 -20.72 -24.15 -18.72
N VAL A 395 -19.58 -24.21 -18.03
CA VAL A 395 -19.43 -24.92 -16.75
C VAL A 395 -19.29 -23.92 -15.62
N HIS A 396 -20.26 -23.90 -14.72
CA HIS A 396 -20.24 -23.04 -13.53
C HIS A 396 -19.09 -23.41 -12.58
N GLN A 397 -18.34 -22.40 -12.13
CA GLN A 397 -17.26 -22.51 -11.17
C GLN A 397 -17.71 -21.95 -9.82
N PRO A 398 -17.63 -22.72 -8.71
CA PRO A 398 -18.02 -22.23 -7.39
C PRO A 398 -17.09 -21.10 -6.92
N GLY A 399 -17.66 -19.94 -6.58
CA GLY A 399 -16.91 -18.74 -6.23
C GLY A 399 -17.74 -17.70 -5.46
N ARG A 400 -17.13 -16.54 -5.19
CA ARG A 400 -17.82 -15.38 -4.60
C ARG A 400 -18.76 -14.71 -5.62
N GLN A 401 -18.36 -14.71 -6.88
CA GLN A 401 -19.11 -14.23 -8.04
C GLN A 401 -19.56 -15.44 -8.88
N GLU A 402 -20.55 -15.25 -9.74
CA GLU A 402 -20.96 -16.29 -10.69
C GLU A 402 -19.95 -16.38 -11.84
N CYS A 403 -19.05 -17.36 -11.76
CA CYS A 403 -18.02 -17.60 -12.75
C CYS A 403 -18.38 -18.81 -13.62
N TYR A 404 -18.10 -18.72 -14.91
CA TYR A 404 -18.37 -19.77 -15.89
C TYR A 404 -17.14 -20.00 -16.75
N ARG A 405 -16.81 -21.27 -17.02
CA ARG A 405 -15.86 -21.69 -18.05
C ARG A 405 -16.61 -21.91 -19.35
N SER A 406 -16.19 -21.29 -20.45
CA SER A 406 -16.67 -21.65 -21.79
C SER A 406 -16.20 -23.05 -22.20
N PRO A 407 -16.74 -23.64 -23.28
CA PRO A 407 -16.24 -24.90 -23.85
C PRO A 407 -14.73 -24.91 -24.14
N GLU A 408 -14.14 -23.78 -24.51
CA GLU A 408 -12.71 -23.58 -24.82
C GLU A 408 -11.91 -23.10 -23.59
N GLY A 409 -12.54 -23.09 -22.42
CA GLY A 409 -11.89 -22.78 -21.15
C GLY A 409 -11.79 -21.30 -20.81
N ASP A 410 -12.43 -20.41 -21.56
CA ASP A 410 -12.48 -18.98 -21.25
C ASP A 410 -13.23 -18.69 -19.96
N LEU A 411 -12.79 -17.67 -19.22
CA LEU A 411 -13.46 -17.22 -18.03
C LEU A 411 -14.49 -16.13 -18.36
N LEU A 412 -15.75 -16.42 -18.07
CA LEU A 412 -16.86 -15.46 -18.09
C LEU A 412 -17.30 -15.23 -16.65
N GLU A 413 -17.33 -13.98 -16.21
CA GLU A 413 -17.90 -13.56 -14.93
C GLU A 413 -19.22 -12.81 -15.16
N ILE A 414 -20.26 -13.23 -14.44
CA ILE A 414 -21.53 -12.53 -14.40
C ILE A 414 -21.67 -11.87 -13.02
N HIS A 415 -21.82 -10.56 -13.05
CA HIS A 415 -21.94 -9.70 -11.87
C HIS A 415 -23.36 -9.17 -11.72
N TYR A 416 -23.71 -8.85 -10.48
CA TYR A 416 -25.00 -8.35 -10.05
C TYR A 416 -24.83 -7.12 -9.11
N GLN A 417 -25.91 -6.52 -8.62
CA GLN A 417 -25.84 -5.36 -7.71
C GLN A 417 -25.09 -5.69 -6.42
N GLY A 418 -25.20 -6.92 -5.93
CA GLY A 418 -24.57 -7.38 -4.69
C GLY A 418 -23.04 -7.49 -4.75
N ASP A 419 -22.45 -7.61 -5.95
CA ASP A 419 -21.01 -7.82 -6.11
C ASP A 419 -20.21 -6.52 -5.91
N TYR A 420 -20.82 -5.38 -6.25
CA TYR A 420 -20.19 -4.06 -6.19
C TYR A 420 -21.01 -3.07 -5.36
N ALA A 421 -21.08 -3.30 -4.05
CA ALA A 421 -21.85 -2.45 -3.13
C ALA A 421 -21.39 -0.97 -3.04
N PHE A 422 -20.27 -0.61 -3.67
CA PHE A 422 -19.78 0.76 -3.79
C PHE A 422 -20.38 1.52 -4.97
N TRP A 423 -21.14 0.85 -5.87
CA TRP A 423 -21.73 1.49 -7.03
C TRP A 423 -23.16 1.02 -7.31
N ASP A 424 -23.96 1.89 -7.91
CA ASP A 424 -25.33 1.59 -8.35
C ASP A 424 -25.33 0.85 -9.67
N MET A 425 -24.98 -0.44 -9.64
CA MET A 425 -24.94 -1.31 -10.80
C MET A 425 -26.31 -1.41 -11.50
N ARG A 426 -27.41 -1.46 -10.76
CA ARG A 426 -28.75 -1.47 -11.32
C ARG A 426 -29.06 -0.17 -12.08
N GLY A 427 -28.68 0.97 -11.51
CA GLY A 427 -28.78 2.27 -12.17
C GLY A 427 -27.91 2.33 -13.43
N MET A 428 -26.68 1.83 -13.35
CA MET A 428 -25.75 1.75 -14.48
C MET A 428 -26.33 0.91 -15.63
N LEU A 429 -26.87 -0.28 -15.33
CA LEU A 429 -27.51 -1.14 -16.33
C LEU A 429 -28.74 -0.47 -16.97
N LYS A 430 -29.51 0.30 -16.22
CA LYS A 430 -30.65 1.08 -16.75
C LYS A 430 -30.22 2.21 -17.69
N ARG A 431 -29.04 2.81 -17.45
CA ARG A 431 -28.47 3.90 -18.25
C ARG A 431 -27.58 3.39 -19.39
N ALA A 432 -27.34 2.09 -19.46
CA ALA A 432 -26.49 1.48 -20.46
C ALA A 432 -27.06 1.65 -21.87
N LEU A 433 -26.17 1.81 -22.84
CA LEU A 433 -26.45 2.18 -24.22
C LEU A 433 -26.30 0.97 -25.15
N PRO A 434 -27.13 0.83 -26.19
CA PRO A 434 -26.93 -0.18 -27.23
C PRO A 434 -25.61 0.02 -27.97
N CYS A 435 -24.95 -1.08 -28.35
CA CYS A 435 -23.65 -1.04 -29.04
C CYS A 435 -23.55 -1.99 -30.25
N GLY A 436 -24.69 -2.47 -30.76
CA GLY A 436 -24.73 -3.44 -31.86
C GLY A 436 -24.33 -4.87 -31.46
N LYS A 437 -24.08 -5.12 -30.18
CA LYS A 437 -23.84 -6.46 -29.60
C LYS A 437 -25.07 -6.94 -28.81
N PRO A 438 -25.15 -8.24 -28.46
CA PRO A 438 -26.22 -8.79 -27.62
C PRO A 438 -26.23 -8.31 -26.16
N TYR A 439 -25.27 -7.49 -25.76
CA TYR A 439 -25.17 -6.79 -24.49
C TYR A 439 -25.12 -5.27 -24.70
N LEU A 440 -25.37 -4.50 -23.65
CA LEU A 440 -25.27 -3.04 -23.63
C LEU A 440 -23.85 -2.58 -23.21
N LEU A 441 -23.53 -1.31 -23.40
CA LEU A 441 -22.34 -0.67 -22.82
C LEU A 441 -22.73 0.33 -21.72
N PRO A 442 -21.99 0.41 -20.60
CA PRO A 442 -22.15 1.55 -19.70
C PRO A 442 -21.92 2.88 -20.43
N CYS A 443 -22.57 3.94 -19.96
CA CYS A 443 -22.15 5.29 -20.35
C CYS A 443 -20.75 5.57 -19.78
N HIS A 444 -20.00 6.49 -20.41
CA HIS A 444 -18.62 6.77 -20.03
C HIS A 444 -18.50 7.21 -18.57
N GLU A 445 -19.47 7.97 -18.04
CA GLU A 445 -19.48 8.41 -16.64
C GLU A 445 -19.57 7.23 -15.68
N ASP A 446 -20.53 6.32 -15.92
CA ASP A 446 -20.72 5.12 -15.09
C ASP A 446 -19.45 4.25 -15.10
N MET A 447 -18.85 4.05 -16.27
CA MET A 447 -17.65 3.23 -16.39
C MET A 447 -16.43 3.88 -15.73
N LEU A 448 -16.27 5.21 -15.86
CA LEU A 448 -15.17 5.96 -15.26
C LEU A 448 -15.28 5.97 -13.74
N ILE A 449 -16.50 6.17 -13.20
CA ILE A 449 -16.77 6.09 -11.77
C ILE A 449 -16.50 4.67 -11.27
N PHE A 450 -17.06 3.66 -11.94
CA PHE A 450 -16.86 2.26 -11.58
C PHE A 450 -15.37 1.90 -11.53
N ALA A 451 -14.61 2.22 -12.58
CA ALA A 451 -13.17 1.97 -12.64
C ALA A 451 -12.42 2.67 -11.50
N GLY A 452 -12.69 3.96 -11.27
CA GLY A 452 -12.04 4.74 -10.22
C GLY A 452 -12.31 4.20 -8.82
N LEU A 453 -13.56 3.86 -8.50
CA LEU A 453 -13.92 3.28 -7.21
C LEU A 453 -13.38 1.84 -7.04
N HIS A 454 -13.35 1.07 -8.12
CA HIS A 454 -12.85 -0.30 -8.10
C HIS A 454 -11.35 -0.38 -7.75
N THR A 455 -10.55 0.63 -8.12
CA THR A 455 -9.11 0.67 -7.80
C THR A 455 -8.80 0.54 -6.31
N VAL A 456 -9.74 0.92 -5.44
CA VAL A 456 -9.60 0.84 -3.99
C VAL A 456 -9.49 -0.61 -3.51
N PHE A 457 -10.15 -1.53 -4.20
CA PHE A 457 -10.13 -2.97 -3.90
C PHE A 457 -8.85 -3.64 -4.41
N HIS A 458 -8.12 -2.99 -5.32
CA HIS A 458 -6.77 -3.34 -5.73
C HIS A 458 -5.70 -2.62 -4.91
N LYS A 459 -6.02 -2.22 -3.67
CA LYS A 459 -5.14 -1.49 -2.75
C LYS A 459 -4.61 -0.18 -3.35
N LEU A 460 -5.31 0.40 -4.31
CA LEU A 460 -4.92 1.62 -5.02
C LEU A 460 -3.58 1.43 -5.77
N GLU A 461 -3.19 0.19 -6.07
CA GLU A 461 -2.15 -0.10 -7.05
C GLU A 461 -2.70 0.25 -8.44
N LEU A 462 -2.53 1.50 -8.83
CA LEU A 462 -2.99 2.02 -10.13
C LEU A 462 -2.08 1.49 -11.23
N LYS A 463 -2.54 0.41 -11.89
CA LYS A 463 -1.90 -0.06 -13.11
C LYS A 463 -2.07 0.95 -14.23
N LEU A 464 -1.03 1.11 -15.05
CA LEU A 464 -1.08 2.01 -16.22
C LEU A 464 -2.24 1.69 -17.16
N VAL A 465 -2.56 0.41 -17.38
CA VAL A 465 -3.68 0.02 -18.23
C VAL A 465 -5.01 0.66 -17.81
N TRP A 466 -5.29 0.80 -16.51
CA TRP A 466 -6.52 1.42 -16.03
C TRP A 466 -6.53 2.94 -16.21
N LEU A 467 -5.37 3.58 -16.12
CA LEU A 467 -5.25 5.02 -16.39
C LEU A 467 -5.39 5.30 -17.89
N PHE A 468 -4.92 4.40 -18.75
CA PHE A 468 -5.17 4.47 -20.19
C PHE A 468 -6.63 4.22 -20.54
N ASP A 469 -7.31 3.27 -19.87
CA ASP A 469 -8.76 3.07 -19.99
C ASP A 469 -9.51 4.38 -19.64
N ALA A 470 -9.15 5.03 -18.53
CA ALA A 470 -9.72 6.33 -18.15
C ALA A 470 -9.47 7.40 -19.20
N LYS A 471 -8.25 7.49 -19.73
CA LYS A 471 -7.91 8.44 -20.80
C LYS A 471 -8.75 8.21 -22.06
N ALA A 472 -8.93 6.96 -22.47
CA ALA A 472 -9.75 6.61 -23.62
C ALA A 472 -11.21 7.03 -23.41
N LEU A 473 -11.80 6.69 -22.25
CA LEU A 473 -13.16 7.11 -21.90
C LEU A 473 -13.33 8.64 -21.91
N ILE A 474 -12.37 9.38 -21.34
CA ILE A 474 -12.39 10.85 -21.31
C ILE A 474 -12.34 11.43 -22.73
N ARG A 475 -11.44 10.92 -23.57
CA ARG A 475 -11.33 11.33 -24.98
C ARG A 475 -12.63 11.06 -25.75
N ASP A 476 -13.28 9.93 -25.48
CA ASP A 476 -14.48 9.51 -26.19
C ASP A 476 -15.76 10.25 -25.72
N GLY A 477 -15.63 11.17 -24.74
CA GLY A 477 -16.64 12.15 -24.38
C GLY A 477 -17.35 11.82 -23.08
N VAL A 478 -16.77 12.26 -21.95
CA VAL A 478 -17.40 12.21 -20.62
C VAL A 478 -18.17 13.49 -20.36
N ASP A 479 -19.44 13.37 -19.96
CA ASP A 479 -20.22 14.49 -19.42
C ASP A 479 -19.85 14.69 -17.93
N TRP A 480 -18.96 15.66 -17.69
CA TRP A 480 -18.52 16.01 -16.34
C TRP A 480 -19.65 16.49 -15.42
N GLY A 481 -20.67 17.16 -15.96
CA GLY A 481 -21.82 17.62 -15.19
C GLY A 481 -22.64 16.44 -14.67
N ARG A 482 -22.90 15.47 -15.55
CA ARG A 482 -23.56 14.21 -15.19
C ARG A 482 -22.73 13.37 -14.22
N LEU A 483 -21.42 13.25 -14.44
CA LEU A 483 -20.52 12.53 -13.53
C LEU A 483 -20.58 13.11 -12.12
N LEU A 484 -20.51 14.44 -11.99
CA LEU A 484 -20.58 15.13 -10.71
C LEU A 484 -21.96 14.97 -10.05
N SER A 485 -23.03 14.97 -10.84
CA SER A 485 -24.39 14.70 -10.34
C SER A 485 -24.55 13.26 -9.83
N LEU A 486 -24.01 12.27 -10.56
CA LEU A 486 -24.02 10.86 -10.13
C LEU A 486 -23.22 10.62 -8.85
N MET A 487 -22.17 11.42 -8.66
CA MET A 487 -21.29 11.35 -7.49
C MET A 487 -21.71 12.26 -6.33
N ASP A 488 -22.80 13.03 -6.48
CA ASP A 488 -23.25 13.94 -5.43
C ASP A 488 -23.58 13.19 -4.14
N GLY A 489 -23.05 13.68 -3.02
CA GLY A 489 -23.13 13.03 -1.71
C GLY A 489 -22.47 11.63 -1.60
N HIS A 490 -21.85 11.11 -2.67
CA HIS A 490 -21.26 9.77 -2.67
C HIS A 490 -19.95 9.77 -1.85
N PRO A 491 -19.74 8.81 -0.94
CA PRO A 491 -18.56 8.83 -0.07
C PRO A 491 -17.27 8.44 -0.82
N GLY A 492 -17.39 7.89 -2.03
CA GLY A 492 -16.27 7.56 -2.91
C GLY A 492 -15.71 8.71 -3.76
N ARG A 493 -16.22 9.94 -3.67
CA ARG A 493 -15.71 11.08 -4.43
C ARG A 493 -14.19 11.28 -4.31
N PRO A 494 -13.55 11.17 -3.13
CA PRO A 494 -12.10 11.36 -3.02
C PRO A 494 -11.29 10.27 -3.73
N ALA A 495 -11.81 9.03 -3.77
CA ALA A 495 -11.18 7.94 -4.49
C ALA A 495 -11.22 8.17 -6.01
N LEU A 496 -12.37 8.64 -6.52
CA LEU A 496 -12.50 9.01 -7.92
C LEU A 496 -11.62 10.22 -8.27
N ALA A 497 -11.57 11.25 -7.42
CA ALA A 497 -10.68 12.40 -7.62
C ALA A 497 -9.22 11.96 -7.75
N HIS A 498 -8.78 11.04 -6.89
CA HIS A 498 -7.43 10.51 -6.95
C HIS A 498 -7.15 9.72 -8.23
N PHE A 499 -8.11 8.90 -8.67
CA PHE A 499 -7.99 8.15 -9.91
C PHE A 499 -7.87 9.09 -11.13
N LEU A 500 -8.73 10.11 -11.20
CA LEU A 500 -8.74 11.08 -12.30
C LEU A 500 -7.49 11.98 -12.28
N GLU A 501 -7.05 12.42 -11.09
CA GLU A 501 -5.79 13.14 -10.95
C GLU A 501 -4.63 12.28 -11.46
N SER A 502 -4.60 10.98 -11.09
CA SER A 502 -3.56 10.07 -11.56
C SER A 502 -3.64 9.88 -13.08
N ALA A 503 -4.83 9.74 -13.67
CA ALA A 503 -4.97 9.67 -15.13
C ALA A 503 -4.47 10.97 -15.80
N ARG A 504 -4.76 12.14 -15.22
CA ARG A 504 -4.25 13.41 -15.73
C ARG A 504 -2.73 13.49 -15.66
N GLU A 505 -2.15 13.21 -14.49
CA GLU A 505 -0.72 13.36 -14.24
C GLU A 505 0.12 12.29 -14.96
N GLU A 506 -0.39 11.07 -15.04
CA GLU A 506 0.37 9.89 -15.46
C GLU A 506 0.07 9.46 -16.89
N CYS A 507 -1.02 9.89 -17.53
CA CYS A 507 -1.20 9.58 -18.95
C CYS A 507 -1.63 10.79 -19.76
N GLY A 508 -1.71 11.99 -19.16
CA GLY A 508 -2.15 13.20 -19.85
C GLY A 508 -3.60 13.10 -20.29
N ALA A 509 -4.48 12.56 -19.44
CA ALA A 509 -5.92 12.63 -19.65
C ALA A 509 -6.43 14.06 -19.42
N GLU A 510 -7.35 14.52 -20.27
CA GLU A 510 -7.91 15.87 -20.22
C GLU A 510 -8.98 16.00 -19.12
N VAL A 511 -8.56 15.96 -17.86
CA VAL A 511 -9.44 16.14 -16.69
C VAL A 511 -9.47 17.61 -16.26
N PRO A 512 -10.64 18.27 -16.27
CA PRO A 512 -10.77 19.64 -15.78
C PRO A 512 -10.43 19.78 -14.29
N GLU A 513 -9.75 20.86 -13.90
CA GLU A 513 -9.37 21.09 -12.50
C GLU A 513 -10.60 21.31 -11.60
N ASP A 514 -11.63 22.00 -12.10
CA ASP A 514 -12.87 22.26 -11.37
C ASP A 514 -13.60 20.96 -10.99
N VAL A 515 -13.52 19.93 -11.86
CA VAL A 515 -14.06 18.59 -11.56
C VAL A 515 -13.30 17.96 -10.39
N LEU A 516 -11.97 18.04 -10.38
CA LEU A 516 -11.15 17.49 -9.29
C LEU A 516 -11.40 18.23 -7.98
N GLU A 517 -11.46 19.56 -8.00
CA GLU A 517 -11.78 20.38 -6.82
C GLU A 517 -13.14 20.00 -6.24
N ARG A 518 -14.16 19.89 -7.10
CA ARG A 518 -15.51 19.47 -6.68
C ARG A 518 -15.53 18.04 -6.14
N LEU A 519 -14.73 17.11 -6.68
CA LEU A 519 -14.69 15.75 -6.13
C LEU A 519 -13.88 15.65 -4.81
N ARG A 520 -12.92 16.54 -4.58
CA ARG A 520 -12.03 16.47 -3.41
C ARG A 520 -12.67 16.89 -2.09
N GLU A 521 -13.72 17.71 -2.12
CA GLU A 521 -14.47 18.28 -0.97
C GLU A 521 -13.79 18.15 0.41
N ASP A 522 -13.48 19.28 1.05
CA ASP A 522 -12.84 19.31 2.35
C ASP A 522 -13.70 18.65 3.45
N GLY A 523 -13.30 17.45 3.85
CA GLY A 523 -14.01 16.67 4.86
C GLY A 523 -13.15 15.58 5.47
N TRP A 524 -13.63 15.04 6.59
CA TRP A 524 -12.93 13.96 7.30
C TRP A 524 -12.80 12.67 6.45
N ARG A 525 -13.74 12.43 5.51
CA ARG A 525 -13.72 11.31 4.57
C ARG A 525 -12.60 11.44 3.53
N SER A 526 -12.40 12.63 2.96
CA SER A 526 -11.30 12.91 2.04
C SER A 526 -9.94 12.69 2.71
N ARG A 527 -9.78 13.16 3.95
CA ARG A 527 -8.58 12.90 4.76
C ARG A 527 -8.38 11.42 5.08
N ALA A 528 -9.46 10.67 5.28
CA ALA A 528 -9.38 9.22 5.51
C ALA A 528 -8.91 8.47 4.25
N VAL A 529 -9.44 8.82 3.07
CA VAL A 529 -9.01 8.24 1.79
C VAL A 529 -7.54 8.61 1.49
N GLU A 530 -7.14 9.86 1.68
CA GLU A 530 -5.74 10.30 1.58
C GLU A 530 -4.82 9.53 2.54
N TRP A 531 -5.28 9.27 3.76
CA TRP A 531 -4.53 8.49 4.73
C TRP A 531 -4.38 7.04 4.29
N ILE A 532 -5.46 6.40 3.80
CA ILE A 532 -5.45 5.04 3.25
C ILE A 532 -4.45 4.96 2.09
N LEU A 533 -4.49 5.94 1.17
CA LEU A 533 -3.54 6.10 0.06
C LEU A 533 -2.09 6.30 0.53
N GLY A 534 -1.90 6.88 1.71
CA GLY A 534 -0.59 7.06 2.33
C GLY A 534 -0.03 5.81 2.99
N GLN A 535 -0.82 4.74 3.14
CA GLN A 535 -0.40 3.48 3.76
C GLN A 535 0.18 2.52 2.72
N PRO A 536 1.17 1.67 3.09
CA PRO A 536 1.60 0.59 2.21
C PRO A 536 0.45 -0.41 1.96
N PRO A 537 0.38 -1.04 0.77
CA PRO A 537 -0.67 -1.98 0.42
C PRO A 537 -0.74 -3.12 1.44
N HIS A 538 -1.88 -3.29 2.11
CA HIS A 538 -2.06 -4.34 3.11
C HIS A 538 -3.50 -4.92 3.09
N PRO A 539 -3.66 -6.27 3.08
CA PRO A 539 -4.96 -6.97 3.01
C PRO A 539 -6.06 -6.64 4.04
N TRP A 540 -5.80 -5.83 5.08
CA TRP A 540 -6.86 -5.41 6.04
C TRP A 540 -7.47 -4.05 5.66
N LEU A 541 -6.81 -3.29 4.78
CA LEU A 541 -7.30 -1.97 4.33
C LEU A 541 -8.48 -2.11 3.38
N GLU A 542 -8.56 -3.20 2.63
CA GLU A 542 -9.58 -3.43 1.60
C GLU A 542 -11.01 -3.43 2.19
N PRO A 543 -11.33 -4.18 3.28
CA PRO A 543 -12.65 -4.09 3.89
C PRO A 543 -12.94 -2.75 4.59
N PHE A 544 -11.90 -2.13 5.14
CA PHE A 544 -12.02 -0.80 5.75
C PHE A 544 -12.40 0.21 4.67
N ALA A 545 -11.68 0.23 3.55
CA ALA A 545 -11.96 1.10 2.43
C ALA A 545 -13.32 0.81 1.78
N ALA A 546 -13.72 -0.46 1.67
CA ALA A 546 -15.07 -0.85 1.22
C ALA A 546 -16.19 -0.25 2.08
N HIS A 547 -16.00 -0.18 3.42
CA HIS A 547 -16.94 0.48 4.33
C HIS A 547 -17.01 2.00 4.10
N PHE A 548 -15.91 2.65 3.75
CA PHE A 548 -15.92 4.08 3.42
C PHE A 548 -16.49 4.38 2.03
N LEU A 549 -16.53 3.41 1.11
CA LEU A 549 -17.03 3.61 -0.25
C LEU A 549 -18.48 3.14 -0.47
N GLY A 550 -19.03 2.34 0.44
CA GLY A 550 -20.35 1.73 0.29
C GLY A 550 -21.51 2.71 0.45
N ARG A 551 -22.59 2.49 -0.33
CA ARG A 551 -23.88 3.19 -0.21
C ARG A 551 -24.74 2.66 0.96
N ASP A 552 -24.50 1.41 1.37
CA ASP A 552 -25.28 0.72 2.41
C ASP A 552 -24.39 0.37 3.63
N PRO A 553 -24.65 0.95 4.83
CA PRO A 553 -23.89 0.65 6.05
C PRO A 553 -24.03 -0.80 6.54
N ALA A 554 -24.99 -1.59 6.02
CA ALA A 554 -25.21 -2.98 6.40
C ALA A 554 -24.33 -3.99 5.63
N VAL A 555 -23.94 -3.70 4.38
CA VAL A 555 -23.08 -4.60 3.58
C VAL A 555 -21.68 -4.81 4.17
N PRO A 556 -21.04 -3.80 4.80
CA PRO A 556 -19.79 -3.98 5.54
C PRO A 556 -19.93 -4.97 6.71
N LEU A 557 -21.09 -5.02 7.39
CA LEU A 557 -21.29 -5.86 8.58
C LEU A 557 -21.31 -7.37 8.24
N ARG A 558 -21.89 -7.74 7.09
CA ARG A 558 -21.95 -9.13 6.60
C ARG A 558 -20.56 -9.65 6.20
N ASN A 559 -19.72 -8.78 5.62
CA ASN A 559 -18.31 -9.08 5.37
C ASN A 559 -17.47 -9.03 6.66
N LEU A 560 -17.80 -8.14 7.60
CA LEU A 560 -17.13 -8.05 8.91
C LEU A 560 -17.22 -9.39 9.64
N SER A 561 -18.36 -10.07 9.66
CA SER A 561 -18.46 -11.39 10.30
C SER A 561 -17.52 -12.42 9.69
N GLU A 562 -17.34 -12.46 8.36
CA GLU A 562 -16.37 -13.38 7.71
C GLU A 562 -14.91 -12.94 7.91
N ILE A 563 -14.66 -11.64 8.04
CA ILE A 563 -13.32 -11.06 8.26
C ILE A 563 -12.86 -11.25 9.70
N LEU A 564 -13.78 -11.04 10.64
CA LEU A 564 -13.59 -11.27 12.07
C LEU A 564 -13.57 -12.77 12.37
N TRP A 565 -14.33 -13.57 11.60
CA TRP A 565 -14.56 -15.00 11.85
C TRP A 565 -14.53 -15.86 10.55
N PRO A 566 -13.35 -16.09 9.93
CA PRO A 566 -13.30 -16.84 8.67
C PRO A 566 -13.69 -18.32 8.86
N THR A 567 -14.31 -18.92 7.85
CA THR A 567 -14.68 -20.34 7.79
C THR A 567 -13.52 -21.23 7.32
N GLY A 568 -13.61 -22.53 7.64
CA GLY A 568 -12.49 -23.50 7.71
C GLY A 568 -11.54 -23.61 6.51
N PRO A 569 -12.00 -23.71 5.25
CA PRO A 569 -11.09 -23.98 4.11
C PRO A 569 -10.06 -22.86 3.87
N ARG A 570 -10.40 -21.60 4.17
CA ARG A 570 -9.51 -20.43 4.03
C ARG A 570 -8.56 -20.24 5.22
N LEU A 571 -8.86 -20.85 6.37
CA LEU A 571 -8.08 -20.73 7.60
C LEU A 571 -6.84 -21.65 7.57
N ALA A 572 -6.99 -22.84 7.00
CA ALA A 572 -5.93 -23.85 6.86
C ALA A 572 -4.76 -23.38 6.00
N CYS A 573 -4.99 -22.55 4.98
CA CYS A 573 -3.93 -22.00 4.14
C CYS A 573 -3.14 -20.83 4.77
N ARG A 574 -3.63 -20.23 5.88
CA ARG A 574 -3.06 -18.99 6.46
C ARG A 574 -2.45 -19.16 7.85
N VAL A 575 -2.89 -20.15 8.62
CA VAL A 575 -2.35 -20.45 9.95
C VAL A 575 -1.43 -21.65 9.78
N GLY A 576 -0.13 -21.39 9.68
CA GLY A 576 0.87 -22.46 9.58
C GLY A 576 0.77 -23.46 10.74
N PRO A 577 1.33 -24.67 10.60
CA PRO A 577 1.20 -25.72 11.59
C PRO A 577 1.76 -25.27 12.95
N GLY A 578 0.94 -25.37 14.01
CA GLY A 578 1.36 -25.13 15.41
C GLY A 578 0.76 -23.92 16.14
N GLN A 579 -0.11 -23.11 15.52
CA GLN A 579 -0.83 -22.02 16.21
C GLN A 579 -2.28 -22.41 16.55
N SER A 580 -2.78 -22.02 17.72
CA SER A 580 -4.17 -22.34 18.10
C SER A 580 -5.17 -21.46 17.34
N VAL A 581 -5.99 -22.10 16.51
CA VAL A 581 -7.09 -21.50 15.75
C VAL A 581 -8.04 -20.68 16.64
N LEU A 582 -8.18 -21.08 17.91
CA LEU A 582 -9.05 -20.45 18.89
C LEU A 582 -8.54 -19.07 19.35
N LEU A 583 -7.23 -18.92 19.64
CA LEU A 583 -6.65 -17.63 20.04
C LEU A 583 -6.68 -16.63 18.88
N TRP A 584 -6.49 -17.10 17.64
CA TRP A 584 -6.55 -16.26 16.45
C TRP A 584 -7.98 -15.77 16.14
N ARG A 585 -8.98 -16.65 16.32
CA ARG A 585 -10.41 -16.29 16.24
C ARG A 585 -10.79 -15.23 17.26
N MET A 586 -10.34 -15.36 18.51
CA MET A 586 -10.65 -14.39 19.55
C MET A 586 -9.87 -13.08 19.44
N GLY A 587 -8.60 -13.09 19.03
CA GLY A 587 -7.74 -11.89 19.01
C GLY A 587 -7.88 -10.99 17.77
N ARG A 588 -8.27 -11.54 16.62
CA ARG A 588 -8.40 -10.81 15.35
C ARG A 588 -9.50 -9.74 15.36
N PRO A 589 -10.67 -9.95 15.99
CA PRO A 589 -11.68 -8.90 16.13
C PRO A 589 -11.19 -7.68 16.91
N PHE A 590 -10.51 -7.91 18.04
CA PHE A 590 -9.93 -6.83 18.84
C PHE A 590 -8.79 -6.12 18.10
N TYR A 591 -7.98 -6.86 17.33
CA TYR A 591 -6.94 -6.27 16.47
C TYR A 591 -7.51 -5.34 15.40
N LEU A 592 -8.52 -5.80 14.66
CA LEU A 592 -9.16 -5.00 13.61
C LEU A 592 -9.90 -3.80 14.22
N LEU A 593 -10.61 -4.00 15.34
CA LEU A 593 -11.26 -2.93 16.10
C LEU A 593 -10.24 -1.89 16.59
N TRP A 594 -9.09 -2.31 17.12
CA TRP A 594 -8.02 -1.41 17.54
C TRP A 594 -7.42 -0.61 16.37
N ARG A 595 -7.25 -1.23 15.19
CA ARG A 595 -6.78 -0.51 13.99
C ARG A 595 -7.79 0.51 13.50
N VAL A 596 -9.09 0.17 13.53
CA VAL A 596 -10.18 1.10 13.22
C VAL A 596 -10.18 2.26 14.21
N LEU A 597 -10.08 1.99 15.52
CA LEU A 597 -10.01 3.03 16.56
C LEU A 597 -8.76 3.91 16.45
N ARG A 598 -7.62 3.33 16.05
CA ARG A 598 -6.38 4.08 15.79
C ARG A 598 -6.48 4.96 14.54
N ALA A 599 -7.12 4.47 13.47
CA ALA A 599 -7.40 5.25 12.28
C ALA A 599 -8.38 6.40 12.59
N LEU A 600 -9.47 6.12 13.30
CA LEU A 600 -10.42 7.12 13.79
C LEU A 600 -9.76 8.15 14.70
N GLY A 601 -8.88 7.72 15.61
CA GLY A 601 -8.10 8.62 16.48
C GLY A 601 -7.16 9.53 15.70
N PHE A 602 -6.50 9.04 14.66
CA PHE A 602 -5.67 9.87 13.78
C PHE A 602 -6.52 10.88 13.00
N ILE A 603 -7.67 10.46 12.46
CA ILE A 603 -8.62 11.32 11.74
C ILE A 603 -9.18 12.42 12.65
N LEU A 604 -9.54 12.08 13.90
CA LEU A 604 -10.02 13.03 14.91
C LEU A 604 -8.92 13.98 15.40
N LEU A 605 -7.67 13.52 15.53
CA LEU A 605 -6.55 14.39 15.92
C LEU A 605 -6.10 15.33 14.78
N SER A 606 -6.32 14.92 13.52
CA SER A 606 -6.03 15.74 12.34
C SER A 606 -7.19 16.68 11.96
N SER A 607 -8.43 16.41 12.40
CA SER A 607 -9.53 17.39 12.33
C SER A 607 -9.34 18.54 13.32
N VAL A 608 -8.81 18.28 14.51
CA VAL A 608 -8.55 19.29 15.55
C VAL A 608 -7.30 20.16 15.27
N ARG A 609 -6.33 19.67 14.49
CA ARG A 609 -5.12 20.43 14.12
C ARG A 609 -5.27 21.31 12.87
N GLY A 610 -6.42 21.26 12.18
CA GLY A 610 -6.72 22.09 11.01
C GLY A 610 -7.14 23.53 11.33
N SER A 611 -7.39 23.85 12.60
CA SER A 611 -7.65 25.21 13.06
C SER A 611 -6.38 25.81 13.67
N ARG A 612 -5.54 26.44 12.83
CA ARG A 612 -4.62 27.48 13.28
C ARG A 612 -4.99 28.81 12.61
N PRO A 613 -4.83 29.93 13.33
CA PRO A 613 -5.50 31.19 13.04
C PRO A 613 -4.89 31.84 11.80
N SER A 614 -5.73 32.59 11.09
CA SER A 614 -5.33 33.55 10.05
C SER A 614 -4.14 34.38 10.53
N SER A 615 -3.03 34.30 9.80
CA SER A 615 -1.92 35.23 9.92
C SER A 615 -2.41 36.65 9.58
N PRO A 616 -2.03 37.69 10.34
CA PRO A 616 -2.43 39.05 10.05
C PRO A 616 -1.79 39.51 8.73
N SER A 617 -2.57 40.23 7.92
CA SER A 617 -2.15 40.88 6.69
C SER A 617 -0.97 41.83 6.92
N PRO A 618 0.01 41.92 6.00
CA PRO A 618 1.02 42.96 6.10
C PRO A 618 0.36 44.31 5.82
N THR A 619 0.46 45.23 6.76
CA THR A 619 0.16 46.64 6.50
C THR A 619 1.16 47.19 5.47
N PRO A 620 0.69 48.00 4.50
CA PRO A 620 1.58 48.62 3.53
C PRO A 620 2.33 49.77 4.19
N SER A 621 3.64 49.80 4.02
CA SER A 621 4.49 50.98 4.15
C SER A 621 5.48 50.99 3.01
#